data_AF-A0AAT9LW82-F1
#
_entry.id   AF-A0AAT9LW82-F1
#
_cell.length_a   1.000
_cell.length_b   1.000
_cell.length_c   1.000
_cell.angle_alpha   90.00
_cell.angle_beta   90.00
_cell.angle_gamma   90.00
#
_symmetry.space_group_name_H-M   'P 1'
#
loop_
_entity.id
_entity.type
_entity.pdbx_description
1 polymer ?
#
loop_
_entity_poly.entity_id
_entity_poly.type
_entity_poly.pdbx_seq_one_letter_code
_entity_poly.pdbx_strand_id
1 'polypeptide(L)' 'MTEQNTPAELAGQITNKDPAVGLRAVVALRRLLEELERLHVDSARDQGWSWQEIATALAVSRQSVHEKHANRRKAANKEA' A
#
# COMPACT_ATOMS: atom_id res chain seq x y z
N MET A 1 -14.12 -10.20 15.90
CA MET A 1 -13.63 -11.30 15.03
C MET A 1 -13.43 -10.70 13.64
N THR A 2 -12.30 -10.07 13.39
CA THR A 2 -11.98 -9.56 12.05
C THR A 2 -11.63 -10.76 11.18
N GLU A 3 -12.53 -11.13 10.26
CA GLU A 3 -12.18 -12.04 9.17
C GLU A 3 -11.02 -11.40 8.39
N GLN A 4 -9.81 -11.89 8.62
CA GLN A 4 -8.69 -11.61 7.73
C GLN A 4 -8.94 -12.40 6.45
N ASN A 5 -9.71 -11.83 5.52
CA ASN A 5 -9.81 -12.36 4.17
C ASN A 5 -8.40 -12.37 3.59
N THR A 6 -7.90 -13.55 3.26
CA THR A 6 -6.61 -13.72 2.60
C THR A 6 -6.64 -13.05 1.22
N PRO A 7 -5.49 -12.64 0.67
CA PRO A 7 -5.43 -12.05 -0.66
C PRO A 7 -6.04 -12.97 -1.73
N ALA A 8 -5.87 -14.28 -1.59
CA ALA A 8 -6.45 -15.29 -2.47
C ALA A 8 -7.98 -15.32 -2.41
N GLU A 9 -8.58 -15.22 -1.22
CA GLU A 9 -10.05 -15.15 -1.07
C GLU A 9 -10.62 -13.86 -1.67
N LEU A 10 -9.95 -12.73 -1.45
CA LEU A 10 -10.34 -11.46 -2.06
C LEU A 10 -10.28 -11.53 -3.59
N ALA A 11 -9.26 -12.18 -4.16
CA ALA A 11 -9.15 -12.39 -5.60
C ALA A 11 -10.33 -13.20 -6.15
N GLY A 12 -10.75 -14.26 -5.45
CA GLY A 12 -11.95 -15.02 -5.81
C GLY A 12 -13.23 -14.17 -5.80
N GLN A 13 -13.38 -13.29 -4.81
CA GLN A 13 -14.55 -12.41 -4.67
C GLN A 13 -14.67 -11.34 -5.77
N ILE A 14 -13.56 -10.93 -6.41
CA ILE A 14 -13.59 -9.95 -7.53
C ILE A 14 -14.43 -10.48 -8.70
N THR A 15 -14.42 -11.79 -8.95
CA THR A 15 -15.12 -12.42 -10.07
C THR A 15 -16.58 -12.76 -9.74
N ASN A 16 -17.07 -12.35 -8.57
CA ASN A 16 -18.44 -12.63 -8.16
C ASN A 16 -19.44 -11.89 -9.07
N LYS A 17 -20.56 -12.55 -9.38
CA LYS A 17 -21.64 -11.98 -10.19
C LYS A 17 -22.38 -10.85 -9.49
N ASP A 18 -22.33 -10.79 -8.16
CA ASP A 18 -22.82 -9.66 -7.38
C ASP A 18 -21.77 -8.53 -7.34
N PRO A 19 -22.04 -7.37 -7.98
CA PRO A 19 -21.11 -6.23 -7.99
C PRO A 19 -20.79 -5.70 -6.58
N ALA A 20 -21.69 -5.83 -5.62
CA ALA A 20 -21.46 -5.36 -4.25
C ALA A 20 -20.35 -6.19 -3.56
N VAL A 21 -20.29 -7.50 -3.83
CA VAL A 21 -19.21 -8.37 -3.34
C VAL A 21 -17.88 -7.99 -3.98
N GLY A 22 -17.85 -7.87 -5.31
CA GLY A 22 -16.63 -7.52 -6.03
C GLY A 22 -16.06 -6.16 -5.61
N LEU A 23 -16.90 -5.13 -5.45
CA LEU A 23 -16.46 -3.80 -5.02
C LEU A 23 -15.91 -3.79 -3.58
N ARG A 24 -16.49 -4.57 -2.65
CA ARG A 24 -15.91 -4.72 -1.31
C ARG A 24 -14.53 -5.38 -1.36
N ALA A 25 -14.36 -6.40 -2.19
CA ALA A 25 -13.07 -7.05 -2.37
C ALA A 25 -12.02 -6.08 -2.96
N VAL A 26 -12.40 -5.27 -3.95
CA VAL A 26 -11.53 -4.22 -4.51
C VAL A 26 -11.10 -3.21 -3.44
N VAL A 27 -12.00 -2.77 -2.56
CA VAL A 27 -11.66 -1.87 -1.44
C VAL A 27 -10.67 -2.54 -0.49
N ALA A 28 -10.88 -3.80 -0.13
CA ALA A 28 -9.98 -4.54 0.74
C ALA A 28 -8.58 -4.69 0.12
N LEU A 29 -8.50 -5.03 -1.17
CA LEU A 29 -7.23 -5.16 -1.90
C LEU A 29 -6.48 -3.83 -2.02
N ARG A 30 -7.18 -2.71 -2.25
CA ARG A 30 -6.55 -1.38 -2.25
C ARG A 30 -5.93 -1.04 -0.90
N ARG A 31 -6.63 -1.33 0.20
CA ARG A 31 -6.09 -1.10 1.56
C ARG A 31 -4.85 -1.95 1.83
N LEU A 32 -4.89 -3.23 1.44
CA LEU A 32 -3.74 -4.12 1.55
C LEU A 32 -2.55 -3.64 0.71
N LEU A 33 -2.80 -3.27 -0.55
CA LEU A 33 -1.76 -2.74 -1.44
C LEU A 33 -1.12 -1.48 -0.86
N GLU A 34 -1.93 -0.55 -0.36
CA GLU A 34 -1.43 0.64 0.31
C GLU A 34 -0.54 0.27 1.49
N GLU A 35 -0.97 -0.64 2.37
CA GLU A 35 -0.18 -1.09 3.52
C GLU A 35 1.17 -1.71 3.12
N LEU A 36 1.17 -2.62 2.15
CA LEU A 36 2.39 -3.25 1.65
C LEU A 36 3.34 -2.23 1.02
N GLU A 37 2.80 -1.29 0.25
CA GLU A 37 3.58 -0.19 -0.33
C GLU A 37 4.21 0.66 0.78
N ARG A 38 3.45 1.01 1.83
CA ARG A 38 3.99 1.76 2.97
C ARG A 38 5.17 1.04 3.62
N LEU A 39 5.02 -0.25 3.89
CA LEU A 39 6.05 -1.09 4.51
C LEU A 39 7.32 -1.14 3.65
N HIS A 40 7.18 -1.35 2.34
CA HIS A 40 8.33 -1.45 1.45
C HIS A 40 9.01 -0.10 1.21
N VAL A 41 8.24 0.99 1.11
CA VAL A 41 8.80 2.36 1.06
C VAL A 41 9.59 2.64 2.35
N ASP A 42 9.06 2.22 3.49
CA ASP A 42 9.72 2.43 4.77
C ASP A 42 11.04 1.66 4.86
N SER A 43 11.02 0.37 4.54
CA SER A 43 12.21 -0.48 4.48
C SER A 43 13.25 0.05 3.47
N ALA A 44 12.83 0.50 2.28
CA ALA A 44 13.75 1.05 1.28
C ALA A 44 14.43 2.33 1.79
N ARG A 45 13.68 3.21 2.47
CA ARG A 45 14.24 4.42 3.09
C ARG A 45 15.22 4.08 4.20
N ASP A 46 14.95 3.07 5.01
CA ASP A 46 15.86 2.60 6.07
C ASP A 46 17.14 1.97 5.49
N GLN A 47 17.03 1.34 4.32
CA GLN A 47 18.17 0.84 3.53
C GLN A 47 18.89 1.94 2.73
N GLY A 48 18.53 3.21 2.91
CA GLY A 48 19.22 4.35 2.30
C GLY A 48 18.80 4.69 0.86
N TRP A 49 17.84 3.98 0.27
CA TRP A 49 17.36 4.27 -1.10
C TRP A 49 16.79 5.67 -1.20
N SER A 50 17.19 6.44 -2.21
CA SER A 50 16.64 7.75 -2.50
C SER A 50 15.16 7.70 -2.89
N TRP A 51 14.45 8.83 -2.72
CA TRP A 51 13.07 8.96 -3.19
C TRP A 51 12.93 8.73 -4.70
N GLN A 52 13.98 8.99 -5.47
CA GLN A 52 13.97 8.76 -6.91
C GLN A 52 14.01 7.26 -7.23
N GLU A 53 14.86 6.48 -6.54
CA GLU A 53 14.93 5.02 -6.74
C GLU A 53 13.61 4.33 -6.38
N ILE A 54 12.98 4.75 -5.28
CA ILE A 54 11.66 4.24 -4.87
C ILE A 54 10.60 4.62 -5.91
N ALA A 55 10.60 5.87 -6.41
CA ALA A 55 9.66 6.31 -7.43
C ALA A 55 9.80 5.51 -8.73
N THR A 56 11.03 5.27 -9.16
CA THR A 56 11.34 4.42 -10.32
C THR A 56 10.80 3.00 -10.13
N ALA A 57 11.02 2.39 -8.96
CA ALA A 57 10.51 1.04 -8.66
C ALA A 57 8.96 0.97 -8.64
N LEU A 58 8.30 2.04 -8.20
CA LEU A 58 6.83 2.14 -8.17
C LEU A 58 6.23 2.66 -9.49
N ALA A 59 7.05 2.98 -10.50
CA ALA A 59 6.63 3.61 -11.76
C ALA A 59 5.78 4.88 -11.58
N VAL A 60 6.10 5.69 -10.57
CA VAL A 60 5.45 6.98 -10.29
C VAL A 60 6.46 8.12 -10.28
N SER A 61 5.98 9.36 -10.18
CA SER A 61 6.88 10.49 -10.02
C SER A 61 7.50 10.55 -8.61
N ARG A 62 8.71 11.08 -8.50
CA ARG A 62 9.38 11.37 -7.22
C ARG A 62 8.52 12.24 -6.30
N GLN A 63 7.81 13.21 -6.87
CA GLN A 63 6.94 14.10 -6.11
C GLN A 63 5.77 13.33 -5.50
N SER A 64 5.11 12.47 -6.29
CA SER A 64 3.98 11.66 -5.85
C SER A 64 4.35 10.74 -4.68
N VAL A 65 5.48 10.03 -4.77
CA VAL A 65 5.93 9.16 -3.66
C VAL A 65 6.34 9.98 -2.44
N HIS A 66 7.03 11.10 -2.64
CA HIS A 66 7.47 11.94 -1.52
C HIS A 66 6.28 12.54 -0.77
N GLU A 67 5.32 13.12 -1.50
CA GLU A 67 4.11 13.69 -0.92
C GLU A 67 3.31 12.65 -0.13
N LYS A 68 3.13 11.44 -0.69
CA LYS A 68 2.38 10.35 -0.06
C LYS A 68 3.04 9.80 1.21
N HIS A 69 4.38 9.75 1.27
CA HIS A 69 5.08 8.98 2.31
C HIS A 69 5.95 9.79 3.26
N ALA A 70 6.52 10.92 2.83
CA ALA A 70 7.52 11.63 3.63
C ALA A 70 6.94 12.20 4.93
N ASN A 71 5.72 12.76 4.89
CA ASN A 71 5.10 13.36 6.08
C ASN A 71 4.70 12.30 7.12
N ARG A 72 4.15 11.17 6.66
CA ARG A 72 3.82 10.03 7.54
C ARG A 72 5.06 9.50 8.26
N ARG A 73 6.16 9.26 7.53
CA ARG A 73 7.43 8.80 8.12
C ARG A 73 7.99 9.77 9.15
N LYS A 74 7.91 11.08 8.89
CA LYS A 74 8.34 12.11 9.85
C LYS A 74 7.54 12.08 11.15
N ALA A 75 6.26 11.72 11.10
CA ALA A 75 5.44 11.56 12.31
C ALA A 75 5.85 10.31 13.09
N ALA A 76 5.97 9.16 12.41
CA ALA A 76 6.39 7.90 13.04
C ALA A 76 7.77 8.01 13.72
N ASN A 77 8.73 8.70 13.09
CA ASN A 77 10.06 8.90 13.67
C ASN A 77 10.10 9.86 14.88
N LYS A 78 9.04 10.65 15.13
CA LYS A 78 8.94 11.52 16.31
C LYS A 78 8.34 10.79 17.52
N GLU A 79 7.64 9.69 17.27
CA GLU A 79 6.95 8.88 18.28
C GLU A 79 7.81 7.69 18.77
N ALA A 80 8.92 7.42 18.08
CA ALA A 80 9.92 6.41 18.41
C ALA A 80 11.10 7.02 19.19
#